data_AF-A0A2G6GXP4-F1
#
_entry.id   AF-A0A2G6GXP4-F1
#
_cell.length_a   1.000
_cell.length_b   1.000
_cell.length_c   1.000
_cell.angle_alpha   90.00
_cell.angle_beta   90.00
_cell.angle_gamma   90.00
#
_symmetry.space_group_name_H-M   'P 1'
#
loop_
_entity.id
_entity.type
_entity.pdbx_description
1 polymer ?
#
loop_
_entity_poly.entity_id
_entity_poly.type
_entity_poly.pdbx_seq_one_letter_code
_entity_poly.pdbx_strand_id
1 'polypeptide(L)'
;MFFGVGMVYAGGGDTVWNEYDSQGERHGFWRAYYNNGRLKYRAEFSHGRAVGRTTRYSGGGQVVSVMDYGSDGHTCQVVIYDEMGRVEGRGGYYDRRKDGKWEYFSGRRLIREEGWRRGLKHGRFVEYQDNGHKGSVGSWSNGEMDGLQEQYYGNGALRMRWKMVRGVEQGPSVTYYPNGAVRLRGQFRDGKRDGIWRFYTPRGKVEREQEYRSGELVRGDRSGEVDSMLRVLMGNKGKIPEPRAGGRGYLSY
;
A
#
# COMPACT_ATOMS: atom_id res chain seq x y z
N MET A 1 51.13 20.28 -50.03
CA MET A 1 51.17 19.09 -50.89
C MET A 1 50.86 17.90 -49.98
N PHE A 2 49.70 17.27 -50.24
CA PHE A 2 49.21 15.94 -49.87
C PHE A 2 49.42 15.31 -48.45
N PHE A 3 48.28 15.19 -47.75
CA PHE A 3 47.67 14.05 -47.03
C PHE A 3 48.51 13.03 -46.24
N GLY A 4 48.05 12.78 -45.01
CA GLY A 4 48.29 11.55 -44.23
C GLY A 4 47.39 11.51 -42.98
N VAL A 5 46.28 10.79 -43.09
CA VAL A 5 45.19 10.60 -42.10
C VAL A 5 45.51 9.45 -41.14
N GLY A 6 44.98 9.50 -39.91
CA GLY A 6 44.65 8.31 -39.07
C GLY A 6 45.29 8.35 -37.68
N MET A 7 44.61 8.12 -36.56
CA MET A 7 43.27 7.61 -36.27
C MET A 7 42.82 8.15 -34.90
N VAL A 8 41.54 8.48 -34.78
CA VAL A 8 40.85 8.70 -33.50
C VAL A 8 40.31 7.35 -33.05
N TYR A 9 40.72 6.84 -31.88
CA TYR A 9 40.04 5.71 -31.26
C TYR A 9 38.79 6.21 -30.52
N ALA A 10 37.63 6.11 -31.17
CA ALA A 10 36.35 6.05 -30.49
C ALA A 10 36.14 4.60 -30.02
N GLY A 11 36.57 4.30 -28.78
CA GLY A 11 36.40 2.98 -28.16
C GLY A 11 34.96 2.75 -27.70
N GLY A 12 34.04 2.53 -28.64
CA GLY A 12 32.77 1.88 -28.36
C GLY A 12 33.00 0.38 -28.22
N GLY A 13 33.34 -0.08 -27.01
CA GLY A 13 33.35 -1.51 -26.72
C GLY A 13 31.93 -2.05 -26.81
N ASP A 14 31.72 -3.05 -27.66
CA ASP A 14 30.42 -3.72 -27.78
C ASP A 14 30.02 -4.28 -26.41
N THR A 15 28.98 -3.72 -25.81
CA THR A 15 28.38 -4.28 -24.61
C THR A 15 27.95 -5.71 -24.91
N VAL A 16 28.59 -6.68 -24.27
CA VAL A 16 28.20 -8.09 -24.35
C VAL A 16 26.97 -8.31 -23.47
N TRP A 17 25.99 -9.04 -23.99
CA TRP A 17 24.68 -9.21 -23.35
C TRP A 17 24.43 -10.67 -23.01
N ASN A 18 23.73 -10.88 -21.89
CA ASN A 18 23.21 -12.18 -21.47
C ASN A 18 24.30 -13.22 -21.19
N GLU A 19 25.38 -12.78 -20.55
CA GLU A 19 26.51 -13.62 -20.16
C GLU A 19 26.24 -14.35 -18.83
N TYR A 20 26.90 -15.49 -18.67
CA TYR A 20 26.93 -16.26 -17.44
C TYR A 20 28.36 -16.30 -16.90
N ASP A 21 28.51 -16.36 -15.58
CA ASP A 21 29.80 -16.60 -14.95
C ASP A 21 30.20 -18.09 -15.01
N SER A 22 31.36 -18.41 -14.43
CA SER A 22 31.89 -19.78 -14.38
C SER A 22 31.01 -20.77 -13.60
N GLN A 23 30.05 -20.28 -12.82
CA GLN A 23 29.08 -21.09 -12.07
C GLN A 23 27.75 -21.24 -12.82
N GLY A 24 27.62 -20.67 -14.02
CA GLY A 24 26.38 -20.67 -14.78
C GLY A 24 25.36 -19.67 -14.25
N GLU A 25 25.77 -18.70 -13.43
CA GLU A 25 24.88 -17.66 -12.92
C GLU A 25 24.95 -16.41 -13.82
N ARG A 26 23.85 -15.65 -13.91
CA ARG A 26 23.80 -14.44 -14.74
C ARG A 26 24.84 -13.42 -14.29
N HIS A 27 25.60 -12.88 -15.24
CA HIS A 27 26.64 -11.88 -14.99
C HIS A 27 26.64 -10.81 -16.09
N GLY A 28 27.00 -9.58 -15.75
CA GLY A 28 27.06 -8.44 -16.67
C GLY A 28 25.70 -7.89 -17.08
N PHE A 29 25.62 -7.34 -18.29
CA PHE A 29 24.41 -6.68 -18.79
C PHE A 29 23.44 -7.68 -19.41
N TRP A 30 22.16 -7.53 -19.07
CA TRP A 30 21.10 -8.42 -19.50
C TRP A 30 19.96 -7.68 -20.17
N ARG A 31 19.40 -8.31 -21.21
CA ARG A 31 18.21 -7.82 -21.91
C ARG A 31 17.36 -8.98 -22.37
N ALA A 32 16.05 -8.78 -22.35
CA ALA A 32 15.11 -9.70 -22.99
C ALA A 32 14.09 -8.93 -23.82
N TYR A 33 13.45 -9.64 -24.74
CA TYR A 33 12.49 -9.10 -25.69
C TYR A 33 11.15 -9.84 -25.57
N TYR A 34 10.08 -9.18 -25.98
CA TYR A 34 8.80 -9.80 -26.25
C TYR A 34 8.83 -10.51 -27.61
N ASN A 35 7.84 -11.37 -27.88
CA ASN A 35 7.70 -12.08 -29.15
C ASN A 35 7.58 -11.12 -30.35
N ASN A 36 7.13 -9.88 -30.13
CA ASN A 36 7.05 -8.83 -31.15
C ASN A 36 8.38 -8.07 -31.35
N GLY A 37 9.49 -8.54 -30.78
CA GLY A 37 10.82 -7.94 -30.89
C GLY A 37 11.06 -6.70 -30.02
N ARG A 38 10.05 -6.21 -29.28
CA ARG A 38 10.23 -5.05 -28.40
C ARG A 38 10.95 -5.42 -27.11
N LEU A 39 11.76 -4.51 -26.61
CA LEU A 39 12.50 -4.69 -25.36
C LEU A 39 11.52 -4.92 -24.20
N LYS A 40 11.77 -5.96 -23.40
CA LYS A 40 10.98 -6.35 -22.23
C LYS A 40 11.65 -5.88 -20.93
N TYR A 41 12.96 -6.03 -20.83
CA TYR A 41 13.73 -5.44 -19.74
C TYR A 41 15.20 -5.27 -20.11
N ARG A 42 15.87 -4.38 -19.38
CA ARG A 42 17.32 -4.25 -19.26
C ARG A 42 17.71 -4.33 -17.79
N ALA A 43 18.75 -5.07 -17.45
CA ALA A 43 19.25 -5.22 -16.09
C ALA A 43 20.78 -5.40 -16.09
N GLU A 44 21.38 -5.29 -14.91
CA GLU A 44 22.75 -5.70 -14.65
C GLU A 44 22.73 -6.79 -13.58
N PHE A 45 23.55 -7.82 -13.76
CA PHE A 45 23.68 -8.93 -12.82
C PHE A 45 25.14 -9.12 -12.41
N SER A 46 25.33 -9.51 -11.15
CA SER A 46 26.60 -9.97 -10.62
C SER A 46 26.35 -11.24 -9.84
N HIS A 47 26.85 -12.38 -10.35
CA HIS A 47 26.72 -13.71 -9.72
C HIS A 47 25.26 -14.03 -9.38
N GLY A 48 24.41 -14.00 -10.41
CA GLY A 48 22.99 -14.30 -10.33
C GLY A 48 22.12 -13.21 -9.68
N ARG A 49 22.72 -12.25 -8.97
CA ARG A 49 22.01 -11.16 -8.27
C ARG A 49 21.88 -9.93 -9.15
N ALA A 50 20.69 -9.34 -9.18
CA ALA A 50 20.48 -8.08 -9.87
C ALA A 50 21.21 -6.96 -9.11
N VAL A 51 21.95 -6.13 -9.84
CA VAL A 51 22.71 -4.99 -9.34
C VAL A 51 22.42 -3.76 -10.20
N GLY A 52 22.85 -2.59 -9.75
CA GLY A 52 22.69 -1.34 -10.49
C GLY A 52 21.22 -1.05 -10.80
N ARG A 53 20.93 -0.71 -12.06
CA ARG A 53 19.58 -0.34 -12.51
C ARG A 53 18.96 -1.41 -13.39
N THR A 54 17.75 -1.83 -13.02
CA THR A 54 16.87 -2.62 -13.88
C THR A 54 15.69 -1.78 -14.37
N THR A 55 15.50 -1.73 -15.68
CA THR A 55 14.35 -1.06 -16.32
C THR A 55 13.50 -2.11 -17.02
N ARG A 56 12.19 -2.08 -16.78
CA ARG A 56 11.20 -2.93 -17.45
C ARG A 56 10.31 -2.10 -18.35
N TYR A 57 9.88 -2.71 -19.44
CA TYR A 57 9.06 -2.06 -20.46
C TYR A 57 7.79 -2.87 -20.71
N SER A 58 6.72 -2.21 -21.14
CA SER A 58 5.51 -2.86 -21.64
C SER A 58 5.72 -3.43 -23.05
N GLY A 59 4.81 -4.27 -23.54
CA GLY A 59 4.78 -4.66 -24.95
C GLY A 59 4.60 -3.46 -25.91
N GLY A 60 4.15 -2.32 -25.38
CA GLY A 60 4.09 -1.01 -26.03
C GLY A 60 5.45 -0.31 -26.20
N GLY A 61 6.47 -0.73 -25.44
CA GLY A 61 7.78 -0.07 -25.34
C GLY A 61 7.86 1.03 -24.27
N GLN A 62 6.79 1.27 -23.52
CA GLN A 62 6.77 2.25 -22.43
C GLN A 62 7.47 1.68 -21.19
N VAL A 63 8.17 2.50 -20.42
CA VAL A 63 8.75 2.08 -19.13
C VAL A 63 7.62 1.79 -18.14
N VAL A 64 7.62 0.60 -17.55
CA VAL A 64 6.62 0.19 -16.53
C VAL A 64 7.21 0.15 -15.12
N SER A 65 8.52 -0.06 -14.99
CA SER A 65 9.21 0.08 -13.71
C SER A 65 10.70 0.31 -13.85
N VAL A 66 11.26 1.01 -12.88
CA VAL A 66 12.70 1.18 -12.67
C VAL A 66 13.02 0.71 -11.26
N MET A 67 14.01 -0.16 -11.14
CA MET A 67 14.53 -0.68 -9.88
C MET A 67 16.01 -0.30 -9.78
N ASP A 68 16.38 0.39 -8.70
CA ASP A 68 17.74 0.78 -8.39
C ASP A 68 18.20 -0.01 -7.15
N TYR A 69 19.12 -0.96 -7.36
CA TYR A 69 19.67 -1.84 -6.35
C TYR A 69 20.81 -1.15 -5.60
N GLY A 70 20.76 -1.21 -4.26
CA GLY A 70 21.79 -0.67 -3.39
C GLY A 70 23.08 -1.48 -3.46
N SER A 71 24.20 -0.84 -3.17
CA SER A 71 25.52 -1.48 -3.10
C SER A 71 25.64 -2.49 -1.96
N ASP A 72 24.70 -2.48 -1.01
CA ASP A 72 24.61 -3.47 0.06
C ASP A 72 24.13 -4.85 -0.42
N GLY A 73 23.62 -4.96 -1.66
CA GLY A 73 23.10 -6.20 -2.23
C GLY A 73 21.76 -6.66 -1.65
N HIS A 74 21.16 -5.89 -0.74
CA HIS A 74 19.92 -6.21 -0.02
C HIS A 74 18.80 -5.23 -0.37
N THR A 75 19.12 -3.94 -0.53
CA THR A 75 18.14 -2.88 -0.74
C THR A 75 17.88 -2.63 -2.22
N CYS A 76 16.65 -2.23 -2.53
CA CYS A 76 16.25 -1.83 -3.88
C CYS A 76 15.15 -0.78 -3.79
N GLN A 77 15.33 0.37 -4.43
CA GLN A 77 14.27 1.37 -4.60
C GLN A 77 13.55 1.10 -5.92
N VAL A 78 12.22 1.17 -5.92
CA VAL A 78 11.41 0.96 -7.12
C VAL A 78 10.52 2.16 -7.40
N VAL A 79 10.37 2.47 -8.68
CA VAL A 79 9.32 3.34 -9.22
C VAL A 79 8.55 2.54 -10.26
N ILE A 80 7.22 2.55 -10.16
CA ILE A 80 6.29 1.87 -11.05
C ILE A 80 5.47 2.94 -11.75
N TYR A 81 5.27 2.76 -13.05
CA TYR A 81 4.60 3.73 -13.91
C TYR A 81 3.32 3.14 -14.52
N ASP A 82 2.30 4.00 -14.65
CA ASP A 82 1.06 3.69 -15.37
C ASP A 82 1.26 3.68 -16.90
N GLU A 83 0.20 3.34 -17.65
CA GLU A 83 0.20 3.31 -19.12
C GLU A 83 0.47 4.69 -19.78
N MET A 84 0.37 5.77 -19.01
CA MET A 84 0.68 7.14 -19.44
C MET A 84 2.09 7.58 -19.02
N GLY A 85 2.88 6.71 -18.39
CA GLY A 85 4.23 7.00 -17.91
C GLY A 85 4.27 7.84 -16.63
N ARG A 86 3.17 7.95 -15.89
CA ARG A 86 3.11 8.65 -14.59
C ARG A 86 3.41 7.67 -13.47
N VAL A 87 3.98 8.13 -12.37
CA VAL A 87 4.22 7.27 -11.21
C VAL A 87 2.89 6.79 -10.64
N GLU A 88 2.70 5.48 -10.56
CA GLU A 88 1.55 4.84 -9.89
C GLU A 88 1.94 4.23 -8.53
N GLY A 89 3.23 3.94 -8.33
CA GLY A 89 3.74 3.38 -7.09
C GLY A 89 5.24 3.60 -6.92
N ARG A 90 5.68 3.78 -5.68
CA ARG A 90 7.12 3.77 -5.34
C ARG A 90 7.35 3.29 -3.92
N GLY A 91 8.51 2.69 -3.68
CA GLY A 91 8.89 2.18 -2.38
C GLY A 91 10.18 1.38 -2.41
N GLY A 92 10.48 0.71 -1.29
CA GLY A 92 11.69 -0.09 -1.11
C GLY A 92 11.42 -1.58 -1.06
N TYR A 93 12.43 -2.35 -1.41
CA TYR A 93 12.57 -3.76 -1.08
C TYR A 93 13.83 -3.98 -0.25
N TYR A 94 13.76 -4.94 0.66
CA TYR A 94 14.88 -5.56 1.33
C TYR A 94 14.81 -7.07 1.07
N ASP A 95 15.87 -7.67 0.51
CA ASP A 95 15.91 -9.09 0.13
C ASP A 95 14.69 -9.53 -0.71
N ARG A 96 14.33 -8.71 -1.72
CA ARG A 96 13.19 -8.92 -2.63
C ARG A 96 11.81 -8.89 -1.96
N ARG A 97 11.73 -8.42 -0.71
CA ARG A 97 10.46 -8.25 0.03
C ARG A 97 10.20 -6.77 0.28
N LYS A 98 8.94 -6.31 0.13
CA LYS A 98 8.59 -4.90 0.39
C LYS A 98 9.08 -4.48 1.77
N ASP A 99 9.72 -3.32 1.83
CA ASP A 99 10.28 -2.79 3.07
C ASP A 99 10.20 -1.26 3.06
N GLY A 100 10.01 -0.68 4.25
CA GLY A 100 9.86 0.76 4.41
C GLY A 100 8.50 1.29 3.94
N LYS A 101 8.47 2.59 3.64
CA LYS A 101 7.26 3.28 3.18
C LYS A 101 7.03 3.01 1.70
N TRP A 102 5.80 2.64 1.37
CA TRP A 102 5.27 2.54 0.02
C TRP A 102 4.22 3.62 -0.20
N GLU A 103 4.27 4.25 -1.37
CA GLU A 103 3.36 5.32 -1.79
C GLU A 103 2.73 4.93 -3.11
N TYR A 104 1.41 5.15 -3.23
CA TYR A 104 0.64 4.83 -4.42
C TYR A 104 -0.15 6.03 -4.90
N PHE A 105 -0.24 6.17 -6.22
CA PHE A 105 -0.75 7.36 -6.87
C PHE A 105 -1.82 7.01 -7.90
N SER A 106 -2.78 7.92 -8.07
CA SER A 106 -3.69 7.93 -9.22
C SER A 106 -3.46 9.24 -9.96
N GLY A 107 -2.87 9.15 -11.16
CA GLY A 107 -2.39 10.34 -11.88
C GLY A 107 -1.32 11.08 -11.08
N ARG A 108 -1.59 12.34 -10.68
CA ARG A 108 -0.63 13.16 -9.90
C ARG A 108 -0.85 13.08 -8.39
N ARG A 109 -1.80 12.27 -7.95
CA ARG A 109 -2.33 12.35 -6.59
C ARG A 109 -1.93 11.15 -5.78
N LEU A 110 -1.37 11.39 -4.59
CA LEU A 110 -1.17 10.35 -3.58
C LEU A 110 -2.53 9.85 -3.06
N ILE A 111 -2.80 8.56 -3.25
CA ILE A 111 -4.05 7.91 -2.81
C ILE A 111 -3.82 7.00 -1.61
N ARG A 112 -2.59 6.52 -1.40
CA ARG A 112 -2.29 5.59 -0.31
C ARG A 112 -0.83 5.64 0.10
N GLU A 113 -0.59 5.51 1.39
CA GLU A 113 0.70 5.25 2.02
C GLU A 113 0.60 3.99 2.87
N GLU A 114 1.60 3.11 2.78
CA GLU A 114 1.68 1.87 3.56
C GLU A 114 3.09 1.68 4.10
N GLY A 115 3.21 1.29 5.37
CA GLY A 115 4.47 0.81 5.93
C GLY A 115 4.61 -0.71 5.75
N TRP A 116 5.83 -1.14 5.41
CA TRP A 116 6.21 -2.53 5.24
C TRP A 116 7.48 -2.85 6.02
N ARG A 117 7.57 -4.09 6.52
CA ARG A 117 8.76 -4.66 7.11
C ARG A 117 8.93 -6.09 6.61
N ARG A 118 9.96 -6.33 5.80
CA ARG A 118 10.33 -7.64 5.23
C ARG A 118 9.13 -8.40 4.64
N GLY A 119 8.29 -7.69 3.89
CA GLY A 119 7.13 -8.23 3.17
C GLY A 119 5.83 -8.29 3.98
N LEU A 120 5.82 -7.85 5.24
CA LEU A 120 4.62 -7.74 6.06
C LEU A 120 4.24 -6.29 6.28
N LYS A 121 2.94 -5.97 6.30
CA LYS A 121 2.48 -4.62 6.66
C LYS A 121 2.92 -4.30 8.08
N HIS A 122 3.53 -3.13 8.25
CA HIS A 122 4.10 -2.70 9.53
C HIS A 122 4.19 -1.19 9.61
N GLY A 123 3.77 -0.62 10.74
CA GLY A 123 3.73 0.82 10.96
C GLY A 123 2.46 1.46 10.38
N ARG A 124 2.54 2.77 10.15
CA ARG A 124 1.39 3.58 9.77
C ARG A 124 0.92 3.28 8.33
N PHE A 125 -0.39 3.30 8.11
CA PHE A 125 -0.99 3.43 6.79
C PHE A 125 -1.91 4.65 6.73
N VAL A 126 -2.04 5.24 5.54
CA VAL A 126 -2.93 6.35 5.25
C VAL A 126 -3.59 6.08 3.90
N GLU A 127 -4.90 6.26 3.83
CA GLU A 127 -5.65 6.26 2.58
C GLU A 127 -6.32 7.62 2.42
N TYR A 128 -6.26 8.17 1.21
CA TYR A 128 -6.86 9.45 0.85
C TYR A 128 -8.13 9.22 0.04
N GLN A 129 -9.12 10.11 0.19
CA GLN A 129 -10.39 10.07 -0.56
C GLN A 129 -10.18 10.60 -1.98
N ASP A 130 -11.21 11.07 -2.70
CA ASP A 130 -11.08 11.71 -4.02
C ASP A 130 -11.01 13.24 -3.96
N ASN A 131 -11.04 13.85 -2.78
CA ASN A 131 -11.07 15.31 -2.60
C ASN A 131 -9.83 15.94 -1.92
N GLY A 132 -8.87 15.12 -1.53
CA GLY A 132 -7.58 15.47 -0.94
C GLY A 132 -7.50 15.03 0.52
N HIS A 133 -8.65 14.86 1.17
CA HIS A 133 -8.71 14.55 2.59
C HIS A 133 -8.33 13.10 2.88
N LYS A 134 -7.83 12.87 4.09
CA LYS A 134 -7.65 11.52 4.62
C LYS A 134 -9.01 10.83 4.66
N GLY A 135 -9.07 9.58 4.23
CA GLY A 135 -10.23 8.70 4.37
C GLY A 135 -10.06 7.79 5.58
N SER A 136 -8.90 7.13 5.65
CA SER A 136 -8.56 6.18 6.71
C SER A 136 -7.11 6.36 7.16
N VAL A 137 -6.87 6.24 8.46
CA VAL A 137 -5.53 6.23 9.05
C VAL A 137 -5.48 5.10 10.07
N GLY A 138 -4.35 4.40 10.14
CA GLY A 138 -4.14 3.43 11.20
C GLY A 138 -2.74 2.87 11.21
N SER A 139 -2.57 1.77 11.92
CA SER A 139 -1.30 1.07 12.03
C SER A 139 -1.44 -0.44 11.90
N TRP A 140 -0.38 -1.03 11.36
CA TRP A 140 -0.18 -2.47 11.23
C TRP A 140 1.02 -2.90 12.07
N SER A 141 0.99 -4.11 12.57
CA SER A 141 2.11 -4.78 13.22
C SER A 141 2.17 -6.21 12.69
N ASN A 142 3.26 -6.54 11.98
CA ASN A 142 3.53 -7.89 11.45
C ASN A 142 2.38 -8.49 10.63
N GLY A 143 1.74 -7.67 9.78
CA GLY A 143 0.64 -8.10 8.92
C GLY A 143 -0.75 -8.00 9.55
N GLU A 144 -0.86 -7.63 10.83
CA GLU A 144 -2.15 -7.46 11.51
C GLU A 144 -2.41 -6.00 11.85
N MET A 145 -3.66 -5.53 11.79
CA MET A 145 -4.01 -4.20 12.29
C MET A 145 -3.79 -4.14 13.80
N ASP A 146 -3.06 -3.14 14.26
CA ASP A 146 -2.70 -2.98 15.67
C ASP A 146 -2.61 -1.50 16.01
N GLY A 147 -3.13 -1.10 17.17
CA GLY A 147 -3.21 0.29 17.58
C GLY A 147 -4.46 1.04 17.11
N LEU A 148 -4.37 2.37 17.12
CA LEU A 148 -5.49 3.27 16.87
C LEU A 148 -5.83 3.34 15.38
N GLN A 149 -7.10 3.20 15.06
CA GLN A 149 -7.65 3.32 13.72
C GLN A 149 -8.61 4.50 13.68
N GLU A 150 -8.58 5.24 12.58
CA GLU A 150 -9.39 6.43 12.37
C GLU A 150 -9.98 6.43 10.96
N GLN A 151 -11.23 6.84 10.86
CA GLN A 151 -11.92 7.09 9.60
C GLN A 151 -12.48 8.50 9.60
N TYR A 152 -12.47 9.14 8.45
CA TYR A 152 -12.86 10.53 8.26
C TYR A 152 -14.01 10.65 7.25
N TYR A 153 -14.81 11.70 7.39
CA TYR A 153 -15.82 12.10 6.43
C TYR A 153 -15.19 12.79 5.21
N GLY A 154 -15.97 12.94 4.13
CA GLY A 154 -15.55 13.69 2.94
C GLY A 154 -15.14 15.13 3.25
N ASN A 155 -15.76 15.79 4.23
CA ASN A 155 -15.36 17.13 4.67
C ASN A 155 -14.11 17.16 5.56
N GLY A 156 -13.46 16.02 5.83
CA GLY A 156 -12.28 15.91 6.68
C GLY A 156 -12.58 15.78 8.19
N ALA A 157 -13.84 15.86 8.62
CA ALA A 157 -14.21 15.65 10.02
C ALA A 157 -13.98 14.18 10.42
N LEU A 158 -13.54 13.95 11.66
CA LEU A 158 -13.37 12.59 12.18
C LEU A 158 -14.74 11.91 12.24
N ARG A 159 -14.86 10.73 11.63
CA ARG A 159 -16.09 9.93 11.59
C ARG A 159 -16.09 8.87 12.66
N MET A 160 -14.96 8.18 12.84
CA MET A 160 -14.85 7.07 13.76
C MET A 160 -13.40 6.90 14.22
N ARG A 161 -13.25 6.45 15.45
CA ARG A 161 -11.98 6.05 16.04
C ARG A 161 -12.17 4.82 16.91
N TRP A 162 -11.34 3.80 16.71
CA TRP A 162 -11.37 2.55 17.49
C TRP A 162 -9.96 1.99 17.62
N LYS A 163 -9.78 1.04 18.53
CA LYS A 163 -8.49 0.38 18.76
C LYS A 163 -8.56 -1.07 18.31
N MET A 164 -7.51 -1.50 17.63
CA MET A 164 -7.24 -2.88 17.24
C MET A 164 -6.05 -3.40 18.03
N VAL A 165 -6.05 -4.69 18.35
CA VAL A 165 -4.90 -5.42 18.89
C VAL A 165 -4.87 -6.76 18.16
N ARG A 166 -3.77 -7.03 17.44
CA ARG A 166 -3.61 -8.27 16.66
C ARG A 166 -4.80 -8.60 15.75
N GLY A 167 -5.27 -7.59 15.02
CA GLY A 167 -6.40 -7.71 14.09
C GLY A 167 -7.78 -7.81 14.75
N VAL A 168 -7.87 -7.71 16.07
CA VAL A 168 -9.13 -7.81 16.83
C VAL A 168 -9.45 -6.48 17.52
N GLU A 169 -10.72 -6.04 17.48
CA GLU A 169 -11.15 -4.82 18.15
C GLU A 169 -11.05 -4.96 19.68
N GLN A 170 -10.38 -4.00 20.31
CA GLN A 170 -10.13 -4.02 21.75
C GLN A 170 -10.17 -2.60 22.32
N GLY A 171 -10.92 -2.40 23.39
CA GLY A 171 -11.02 -1.15 24.12
C GLY A 171 -11.98 -0.14 23.48
N PRO A 172 -11.79 1.17 23.76
CA PRO A 172 -12.76 2.20 23.41
C PRO A 172 -13.00 2.35 21.91
N SER A 173 -14.26 2.57 21.55
CA SER A 173 -14.69 2.91 20.19
C SER A 173 -15.65 4.10 20.24
N VAL A 174 -15.44 5.07 19.36
CA VAL A 174 -16.21 6.31 19.29
C VAL A 174 -16.52 6.65 17.84
N THR A 175 -17.76 7.05 17.56
CA THR A 175 -18.15 7.67 16.30
C THR A 175 -18.66 9.08 16.54
N TYR A 176 -18.58 9.91 15.52
CA TYR A 176 -18.95 11.32 15.58
C TYR A 176 -19.91 11.65 14.44
N TYR A 177 -20.68 12.71 14.62
CA TYR A 177 -21.40 13.37 13.54
C TYR A 177 -20.43 14.25 12.73
N PRO A 178 -20.81 14.69 11.51
CA PRO A 178 -19.98 15.59 10.70
C PRO A 178 -19.66 16.93 11.37
N ASN A 179 -20.43 17.36 12.37
CA ASN A 179 -20.18 18.56 13.18
C ASN A 179 -19.18 18.31 14.35
N GLY A 180 -18.65 17.09 14.49
CA GLY A 180 -17.71 16.71 15.55
C GLY A 180 -18.36 16.26 16.87
N ALA A 181 -19.68 16.38 17.02
CA ALA A 181 -20.37 15.87 18.22
C ALA A 181 -20.25 14.34 18.29
N VAL A 182 -20.03 13.81 19.49
CA VAL A 182 -20.06 12.36 19.72
C VAL A 182 -21.44 11.86 19.32
N ARG A 183 -21.45 10.78 18.55
CA ARG A 183 -22.66 10.10 18.09
C ARG A 183 -22.91 8.80 18.82
N LEU A 184 -21.85 8.03 19.01
CA LEU A 184 -21.86 6.77 19.74
C LEU A 184 -20.51 6.56 20.40
N ARG A 185 -20.51 6.06 21.64
CA ARG A 185 -19.29 5.54 22.27
C ARG A 185 -19.55 4.28 23.09
N GLY A 186 -18.55 3.42 23.15
CA GLY A 186 -18.55 2.20 23.94
C GLY A 186 -17.16 1.56 23.90
N GLN A 187 -17.12 0.25 24.14
CA GLN A 187 -15.87 -0.50 24.05
C GLN A 187 -16.10 -1.90 23.45
N PHE A 188 -15.05 -2.42 22.85
CA PHE A 188 -14.95 -3.79 22.40
C PHE A 188 -14.04 -4.60 23.32
N ARG A 189 -14.35 -5.88 23.47
CA ARG A 189 -13.50 -6.90 24.05
C ARG A 189 -13.56 -8.12 23.15
N ASP A 190 -12.40 -8.56 22.68
CA ASP A 190 -12.26 -9.72 21.79
C ASP A 190 -13.16 -9.65 20.54
N GLY A 191 -13.24 -8.45 19.94
CA GLY A 191 -14.06 -8.22 18.74
C GLY A 191 -15.56 -8.17 19.02
N LYS A 192 -15.98 -8.17 20.29
CA LYS A 192 -17.38 -8.12 20.71
C LYS A 192 -17.66 -6.88 21.54
N ARG A 193 -18.86 -6.33 21.40
CA ARG A 193 -19.29 -5.20 22.24
C ARG A 193 -19.33 -5.60 23.69
N ASP A 194 -18.81 -4.74 24.55
CA ASP A 194 -18.74 -5.00 25.98
C ASP A 194 -19.02 -3.71 26.77
N GLY A 195 -19.69 -3.81 27.90
CA GLY A 195 -20.06 -2.68 28.76
C GLY A 195 -21.14 -1.77 28.18
N ILE A 196 -21.15 -0.51 28.66
CA ILE A 196 -22.20 0.47 28.34
C ILE A 196 -21.87 1.20 27.03
N TRP A 197 -22.80 1.11 26.09
CA TRP A 197 -22.83 1.82 24.84
C TRP A 197 -23.82 2.98 24.93
N ARG A 198 -23.35 4.20 24.65
CA ARG A 198 -24.14 5.43 24.74
C ARG A 198 -24.32 6.07 23.38
N PHE A 199 -25.55 6.43 23.05
CA PHE A 199 -25.95 7.11 21.82
C PHE A 199 -26.34 8.54 22.14
N TYR A 200 -25.97 9.46 21.26
CA TYR A 200 -26.11 10.88 21.48
C TYR A 200 -26.76 11.55 20.28
N THR A 201 -27.55 12.59 20.53
CA THR A 201 -28.02 13.51 19.50
C THR A 201 -26.85 14.31 18.90
N PRO A 202 -27.01 14.97 17.73
CA PRO A 202 -26.03 15.95 17.22
C PRO A 202 -25.78 17.15 18.16
N ARG A 203 -26.64 17.36 19.17
CA ARG A 203 -26.48 18.38 20.23
C ARG A 203 -25.80 17.84 21.49
N GLY A 204 -25.38 16.57 21.51
CA GLY A 204 -24.67 15.94 22.62
C GLY A 204 -25.55 15.41 23.75
N LYS A 205 -26.88 15.45 23.62
CA LYS A 205 -27.80 14.84 24.61
C LYS A 205 -27.81 13.32 24.45
N VAL A 206 -27.73 12.56 25.54
CA VAL A 206 -27.91 11.10 25.52
C VAL A 206 -29.33 10.77 25.06
N GLU A 207 -29.43 10.01 23.98
CA GLU A 207 -30.72 9.48 23.47
C GLU A 207 -30.99 8.09 24.04
N ARG A 208 -29.94 7.27 24.17
CA ARG A 208 -30.08 5.87 24.56
C ARG A 208 -28.81 5.34 25.19
N GLU A 209 -28.98 4.38 26.10
CA GLU A 209 -27.92 3.53 26.61
C GLU A 209 -28.28 2.06 26.38
N GLN A 210 -27.26 1.26 26.07
CA GLN A 210 -27.36 -0.19 25.94
C GLN A 210 -26.19 -0.83 26.68
N GLU A 211 -26.43 -1.91 27.39
CA GLU A 211 -25.39 -2.68 28.07
C GLU A 211 -25.17 -4.00 27.34
N TYR A 212 -23.92 -4.25 26.97
CA TYR A 212 -23.50 -5.48 26.31
C TYR A 212 -22.56 -6.29 27.20
N ARG A 213 -22.66 -7.61 27.11
CA ARG A 213 -21.70 -8.55 27.69
C ARG A 213 -21.32 -9.56 26.61
N SER A 214 -20.04 -9.59 26.23
CA SER A 214 -19.55 -10.51 25.20
C SER A 214 -20.35 -10.47 23.90
N GLY A 215 -20.79 -9.28 23.48
CA GLY A 215 -21.57 -9.05 22.26
C GLY A 215 -23.07 -9.20 22.41
N GLU A 216 -23.56 -9.74 23.53
CA GLU A 216 -24.99 -9.92 23.81
C GLU A 216 -25.55 -8.71 24.53
N LEU A 217 -26.72 -8.24 24.10
CA LEU A 217 -27.43 -7.15 24.77
C LEU A 217 -28.05 -7.67 26.07
N VAL A 218 -27.62 -7.11 27.20
CA VAL A 218 -28.11 -7.44 28.54
C VAL A 218 -29.18 -6.44 29.00
N ARG A 219 -29.03 -5.16 28.66
CA ARG A 219 -29.97 -4.10 29.05
C ARG A 219 -30.14 -3.06 27.95
N GLY A 220 -31.38 -2.64 27.71
CA GLY A 220 -31.74 -1.63 26.69
C GLY A 220 -32.61 -2.22 25.59
N ASP A 221 -32.96 -1.40 24.60
CA ASP A 221 -33.84 -1.81 23.50
C ASP A 221 -33.05 -2.07 22.20
N ARG A 222 -33.40 -3.13 21.47
CA ARG A 222 -32.89 -3.46 20.13
C ARG A 222 -33.58 -2.68 19.00
N SER A 223 -34.66 -1.94 19.26
CA SER A 223 -35.48 -1.32 18.23
C SER A 223 -34.81 -0.16 17.46
N GLY A 224 -34.93 -0.21 16.12
CA GLY A 224 -34.82 0.91 15.16
C GLY A 224 -33.42 1.36 14.71
N GLU A 225 -33.21 1.45 13.38
CA GLU A 225 -32.14 2.07 12.52
C GLU A 225 -30.65 1.98 12.91
N VAL A 226 -30.33 1.67 14.16
CA VAL A 226 -28.98 1.82 14.70
C VAL A 226 -28.21 0.52 14.63
N ASP A 227 -28.92 -0.62 14.61
CA ASP A 227 -28.33 -1.88 14.14
C ASP A 227 -27.91 -1.76 12.67
N SER A 228 -28.65 -1.03 11.83
CA SER A 228 -28.25 -0.83 10.43
C SER A 228 -26.99 0.05 10.33
N MET A 229 -26.87 1.09 11.16
CA MET A 229 -25.66 1.91 11.24
C MET A 229 -24.44 1.09 11.70
N LEU A 230 -24.60 0.27 12.74
CA LEU A 230 -23.55 -0.64 13.22
C LEU A 230 -23.22 -1.71 12.18
N ARG A 231 -24.21 -2.20 11.46
CA ARG A 231 -24.02 -3.12 10.32
C ARG A 231 -23.32 -2.44 9.15
N VAL A 232 -23.48 -1.13 8.96
CA VAL A 232 -22.68 -0.34 8.00
C VAL A 232 -21.25 -0.14 8.50
N LEU A 233 -21.05 0.11 9.80
CA LEU A 233 -19.72 0.23 10.42
C LEU A 233 -18.95 -1.10 10.34
N MET A 234 -19.58 -2.20 10.74
CA MET A 234 -19.08 -3.57 10.61
C MET A 234 -19.06 -4.03 9.15
N GLY A 235 -19.92 -3.48 8.30
CA GLY A 235 -19.98 -3.76 6.86
C GLY A 235 -18.85 -3.09 6.08
N ASN A 236 -18.17 -2.11 6.70
CA ASN A 236 -16.92 -1.52 6.21
C ASN A 236 -15.67 -2.24 6.78
N LYS A 237 -15.85 -3.27 7.63
CA LYS A 237 -14.79 -4.16 8.12
C LYS A 237 -13.98 -4.69 6.95
N GLY A 238 -12.69 -4.40 6.92
CA GLY A 238 -11.77 -4.93 5.91
C GLY A 238 -12.06 -4.50 4.46
N LYS A 239 -13.01 -3.58 4.21
CA LYS A 239 -13.26 -3.00 2.87
C LYS A 239 -12.30 -1.86 2.56
N ILE A 240 -11.03 -2.02 2.93
CA ILE A 240 -9.95 -1.39 2.18
C ILE A 240 -9.75 -2.36 1.02
N PRO A 241 -10.34 -2.13 -0.17
CA PRO A 241 -9.96 -2.95 -1.30
C PRO A 241 -8.44 -2.88 -1.39
N GLU A 242 -7.81 -4.05 -1.59
CA GLU A 242 -6.50 -4.05 -2.22
C GLU A 242 -6.58 -3.08 -3.40
N PRO A 243 -5.56 -2.24 -3.65
CA PRO A 243 -5.55 -1.50 -4.90
C PRO A 243 -5.83 -2.57 -5.95
N ARG A 244 -6.92 -2.42 -6.72
CA ARG A 244 -7.26 -3.41 -7.74
C ARG A 244 -5.96 -3.67 -8.47
N ALA A 245 -5.51 -4.92 -8.49
CA ALA A 245 -4.50 -5.35 -9.43
C ALA A 245 -5.14 -5.22 -10.83
N GLY A 246 -5.19 -3.99 -11.33
CA GLY A 246 -5.42 -3.65 -12.72
C GLY A 246 -4.24 -2.78 -13.08
N GLY A 247 -3.35 -3.16 -13.99
CA GLY A 247 -3.62 -3.90 -15.21
C GLY A 247 -3.59 -5.44 -15.13
N ARG A 248 -4.49 -6.03 -15.90
CA ARG A 248 -4.45 -7.43 -16.32
C ARG A 248 -3.05 -7.79 -16.85
N GLY A 249 -2.57 -8.95 -16.43
CA GLY A 249 -1.81 -9.86 -17.28
C GLY A 249 -0.29 -9.94 -17.01
N TYR A 250 0.11 -11.18 -16.73
CA TYR A 250 1.44 -11.76 -16.98
C TYR A 250 2.55 -11.49 -15.95
N LEU A 251 2.80 -12.48 -15.09
CA LEU A 251 3.90 -13.46 -15.23
C LEU A 251 4.09 -14.18 -13.88
N SER A 252 3.41 -15.32 -13.70
CA SER A 252 3.91 -16.41 -12.87
C SER A 252 4.67 -17.36 -13.79
N TYR A 253 5.97 -17.50 -13.54
CA TYR A 253 6.94 -18.46 -14.08
C TYR A 253 6.97 -18.70 -15.59
#